data_AF-A0A955K2D2-F1
#
_entry.id   AF-A0A955K2D2-F1
#
_cell.length_a   1.000
_cell.length_b   1.000
_cell.length_c   1.000
_cell.angle_alpha   90.00
_cell.angle_beta   90.00
_cell.angle_gamma   90.00
#
_symmetry.space_group_name_H-M   'P 1'
#
loop_
_entity.id
_entity.type
_entity.pdbx_description
1 polymer ?
#
loop_
_entity_poly.entity_id
_entity_poly.type
_entity_poly.pdbx_seq_one_letter_code
_entity_poly.pdbx_strand_id
1 'polypeptide(L)'
;NSAGDNKAKKAVEPIISNSSDRLVTAYVAGVFEDGGKCEAIFTNGSVEKTKQSVGFQNVSYTQCAPLNLEPGFLTTGTWTLQVKYTSNTSSGISDKQEIRI
;
A
#
# COMPACT_ATOMS: atom_id res chain seq x y z
N ASN A 1 -26.54 -22.12 8.75
CA ASN A 1 -25.93 -21.33 9.84
C ASN A 1 -24.43 -21.32 9.70
N SER A 2 -23.89 -20.21 9.16
CA SER A 2 -22.53 -19.72 9.45
C SER A 2 -22.57 -18.22 9.16
N ALA A 3 -23.00 -17.44 10.16
CA ALA A 3 -22.80 -16.01 10.15
C ALA A 3 -21.29 -15.80 10.28
N GLY A 4 -20.63 -15.44 9.17
CA GLY A 4 -19.26 -14.95 9.22
C GLY A 4 -19.27 -13.66 10.01
N ASP A 5 -18.53 -13.64 11.12
CA ASP A 5 -18.33 -12.48 11.98
C ASP A 5 -17.84 -11.29 11.12
N ASN A 6 -18.75 -10.39 10.76
CA ASN A 6 -18.44 -9.09 10.17
C ASN A 6 -17.93 -8.17 11.29
N LYS A 7 -16.81 -8.55 11.92
CA LYS A 7 -16.11 -7.63 12.81
C LYS A 7 -15.49 -6.55 11.92
N ALA A 8 -15.92 -5.31 12.10
CA ALA A 8 -15.35 -4.19 11.36
C ALA A 8 -13.83 -4.16 11.58
N LYS A 9 -13.06 -4.13 10.49
CA LYS A 9 -11.60 -4.02 10.55
C LYS A 9 -11.22 -2.66 11.13
N LYS A 10 -10.14 -2.60 11.90
CA LYS A 10 -9.53 -1.35 12.37
C LYS A 10 -9.16 -0.49 11.16
N ALA A 11 -9.70 0.72 11.11
CA ALA A 11 -9.30 1.70 10.12
C ALA A 11 -7.86 2.16 10.42
N VAL A 12 -7.03 2.21 9.39
CA VAL A 12 -5.63 2.66 9.49
C VAL A 12 -5.29 3.53 8.30
N GLU A 13 -4.15 4.19 8.39
CA GLU A 13 -3.60 5.00 7.31
C GLU A 13 -2.15 4.56 7.05
N PRO A 14 -1.91 3.80 5.98
CA PRO A 14 -0.55 3.47 5.57
C PRO A 14 0.25 4.75 5.27
N ILE A 15 1.49 4.78 5.70
CA ILE A 15 2.41 5.90 5.48
C ILE A 15 3.40 5.49 4.40
N ILE A 16 3.43 6.25 3.30
CA ILE A 16 4.41 6.10 2.22
C ILE A 16 5.71 6.75 2.71
N SER A 17 6.77 5.95 2.89
CA SER A 17 8.09 6.43 3.33
C SER A 17 9.04 6.72 2.17
N ASN A 18 8.80 6.13 1.00
CA ASN A 18 9.51 6.44 -0.24
C ASN A 18 8.58 6.21 -1.44
N SER A 19 8.65 7.12 -2.41
CA SER A 19 7.93 7.02 -3.68
C SER A 19 8.82 7.48 -4.84
N SER A 20 9.07 6.57 -5.79
CA SER A 20 9.82 6.82 -7.01
C SER A 20 9.30 5.95 -8.17
N ASP A 21 9.91 6.08 -9.34
CA ASP A 21 9.63 5.27 -10.53
C ASP A 21 10.17 3.84 -10.45
N ARG A 22 10.95 3.52 -9.42
CA ARG A 22 11.63 2.23 -9.24
C ARG A 22 11.27 1.53 -7.93
N LEU A 23 10.92 2.30 -6.91
CA LEU A 23 10.72 1.78 -5.56
C LEU A 23 9.62 2.56 -4.85
N VAL A 24 8.73 1.81 -4.21
CA VAL A 24 7.81 2.32 -3.19
C VAL A 24 8.02 1.55 -1.89
N THR A 25 8.15 2.27 -0.79
CA THR A 25 8.13 1.70 0.57
C THR A 25 7.05 2.36 1.40
N ALA A 26 6.34 1.55 2.19
CA ALA A 26 5.27 2.02 3.06
C ALA A 26 5.15 1.15 4.31
N TYR A 27 4.57 1.69 5.38
CA TYR A 27 4.33 0.97 6.62
C TYR A 27 2.99 1.40 7.24
N VAL A 28 2.50 0.62 8.20
CA VAL A 28 1.24 0.86 8.90
C VAL A 28 1.52 1.03 10.38
N ALA A 29 1.46 2.27 10.86
CA ALA A 29 1.68 2.58 12.27
C ALA A 29 0.57 2.02 13.17
N GLY A 30 0.94 1.56 14.37
CA GLY A 30 -0.03 1.06 15.36
C GLY A 30 -0.73 -0.25 14.97
N VAL A 31 -0.21 -0.97 13.98
CA VAL A 31 -0.59 -2.34 13.62
C VAL A 31 0.68 -3.17 13.66
N PHE A 32 0.65 -4.33 14.32
CA PHE A 32 1.79 -5.24 14.41
C PHE A 32 1.32 -6.65 14.06
N GLU A 33 1.23 -6.93 12.76
CA GLU A 33 0.75 -8.22 12.23
C GLU A 33 1.50 -8.65 10.96
N ASP A 34 1.53 -9.96 10.73
CA ASP A 34 2.03 -10.60 9.51
C ASP A 34 0.88 -10.99 8.58
N GLY A 35 1.21 -11.19 7.30
CA GLY A 35 0.25 -11.66 6.31
C GLY A 35 -0.74 -10.59 5.83
N GLY A 36 -0.47 -9.33 6.15
CA GLY A 36 -1.16 -8.21 5.51
C GLY A 36 -0.85 -8.14 4.02
N LYS A 37 -1.73 -7.49 3.26
CA LYS A 37 -1.53 -7.20 1.84
C LYS A 37 -1.35 -5.70 1.66
N CYS A 38 -0.27 -5.32 0.99
CA CYS A 38 -0.01 -3.95 0.56
C CYS A 38 -0.22 -3.85 -0.96
N GLU A 39 -0.94 -2.84 -1.41
CA GLU A 39 -1.23 -2.58 -2.81
C GLU A 39 -0.96 -1.11 -3.12
N ALA A 40 0.09 -0.84 -3.89
CA ALA A 40 0.34 0.48 -4.46
C ALA A 40 -0.51 0.65 -5.71
N ILE A 41 -1.31 1.71 -5.74
CA ILE A 41 -2.21 2.08 -6.82
C ILE A 41 -1.67 3.38 -7.41
N PHE A 42 -1.33 3.36 -8.69
CA PHE A 42 -0.79 4.47 -9.44
C PHE A 42 -1.82 4.92 -10.47
N THR A 43 -2.17 6.20 -10.49
CA THR A 43 -3.11 6.76 -11.47
C THR A 43 -2.51 7.95 -12.23
N ASN A 44 -2.68 7.98 -13.55
CA ASN A 44 -2.35 9.11 -14.42
C ASN A 44 -3.48 9.26 -15.45
N GLY A 45 -4.34 10.27 -15.26
CA GLY A 45 -5.56 10.43 -16.04
C GLY A 45 -6.48 9.22 -15.89
N SER A 46 -6.76 8.52 -16.99
CA SER A 46 -7.57 7.29 -17.02
C SER A 46 -6.75 6.00 -16.87
N VAL A 47 -5.41 6.09 -16.78
CA VAL A 47 -4.54 4.93 -16.66
C VAL A 47 -4.33 4.61 -15.19
N GLU A 48 -4.63 3.37 -14.80
CA GLU A 48 -4.34 2.83 -13.48
C GLU A 48 -3.35 1.67 -13.60
N LYS A 49 -2.36 1.63 -12.71
CA LYS A 49 -1.43 0.52 -12.56
C LYS A 49 -1.31 0.14 -11.10
N THR A 50 -1.12 -1.15 -10.81
CA THR A 50 -1.03 -1.65 -9.44
C THR A 50 0.21 -2.51 -9.24
N LYS A 51 0.82 -2.41 -8.05
CA LYS A 51 1.88 -3.34 -7.59
C LYS A 51 1.52 -3.82 -6.18
N GLN A 52 1.71 -5.10 -5.91
CA GLN A 52 1.37 -5.71 -4.63
C GLN A 52 2.61 -6.25 -3.92
N SER A 53 2.58 -6.21 -2.59
CA SER A 53 3.55 -6.85 -1.72
C SER A 53 2.88 -7.35 -0.43
N VAL A 54 3.64 -8.10 0.36
CA VAL A 54 3.19 -8.58 1.67
C VAL A 54 3.54 -7.58 2.77
N GLY A 55 2.67 -7.46 3.77
CA GLY A 55 2.94 -6.79 5.03
C GLY A 55 3.48 -7.78 6.05
N PHE A 56 4.56 -7.42 6.74
CA PHE A 56 5.19 -8.22 7.79
C PHE A 56 5.50 -7.38 9.03
N GLN A 57 5.62 -8.04 10.19
CA GLN A 57 5.94 -7.39 11.46
C GLN A 57 7.36 -6.80 11.46
N ASN A 58 7.50 -5.56 11.92
CA ASN A 58 8.79 -4.91 12.10
C ASN A 58 8.81 -4.06 13.37
N VAL A 59 9.52 -4.55 14.40
CA VAL A 59 9.71 -3.93 15.73
C VAL A 59 8.41 -3.60 16.48
N SER A 60 7.64 -2.63 16.01
CA SER A 60 6.39 -2.14 16.62
C SER A 60 5.29 -1.78 15.61
N TYR A 61 5.53 -2.00 14.31
CA TYR A 61 4.57 -1.70 13.24
C TYR A 61 4.60 -2.78 12.15
N THR A 62 3.67 -2.73 11.20
CA THR A 62 3.67 -3.60 10.01
C THR A 62 4.34 -2.86 8.86
N GLN A 63 5.37 -3.46 8.29
CA GLN A 63 6.10 -2.95 7.13
C GLN A 63 5.59 -3.63 5.86
N CYS A 64 5.32 -2.87 4.81
CA CYS A 64 5.15 -3.44 3.48
C CYS A 64 6.53 -3.84 2.93
N ALA A 65 6.66 -5.05 2.41
CA ALA A 65 7.83 -5.43 1.63
C ALA A 65 8.01 -4.46 0.46
N PRO A 66 9.27 -4.11 0.10
CA PRO A 66 9.57 -3.19 -0.97
C PRO A 66 8.81 -3.50 -2.26
N LEU A 67 8.12 -2.51 -2.81
CA LEU A 67 7.40 -2.61 -4.08
C LEU A 67 8.35 -2.14 -5.19
N ASN A 68 9.15 -3.07 -5.71
CA ASN A 68 10.05 -2.79 -6.82
C ASN A 68 9.27 -2.67 -8.14
N LEU A 69 9.46 -1.55 -8.84
CA LEU A 69 8.85 -1.26 -10.13
C LEU A 69 9.89 -1.51 -11.23
N GLU A 70 9.46 -2.18 -12.29
CA GLU A 70 10.32 -2.38 -13.46
C GLU A 70 10.54 -1.05 -14.19
N PRO A 71 11.68 -0.84 -14.86
CA PRO A 71 11.89 0.34 -15.69
C PRO A 71 10.76 0.50 -16.72
N GLY A 72 10.20 1.71 -16.83
CA GLY A 72 9.07 2.00 -17.72
C GLY A 72 7.71 1.50 -17.21
N PHE A 73 7.63 0.97 -15.98
CA PHE A 73 6.36 0.66 -15.34
C PHE A 73 5.46 1.90 -15.28
N LEU A 74 6.01 3.07 -14.96
CA LEU A 74 5.33 4.35 -15.10
C LEU A 74 5.78 5.03 -16.40
N THR A 75 4.83 5.52 -17.19
CA THR A 75 5.12 6.34 -18.37
C THR A 75 5.38 7.79 -17.97
N THR A 76 5.93 8.60 -18.88
CA THR A 76 6.17 10.02 -18.62
C THR A 76 4.90 10.76 -18.18
N GLY A 77 5.07 11.77 -17.33
CA GLY A 77 3.99 12.59 -16.78
C GLY A 77 3.90 12.51 -15.26
N THR A 78 2.79 13.02 -14.72
CA THR A 78 2.54 13.06 -13.27
C THR A 78 1.61 11.92 -12.88
N TRP A 79 2.09 11.07 -11.99
CA TRP A 79 1.33 9.97 -11.39
C TRP A 79 0.95 10.31 -9.97
N THR A 80 -0.26 9.93 -9.58
CA THR A 80 -0.68 9.88 -8.18
C THR A 80 -0.50 8.46 -7.65
N LEU A 81 0.17 8.32 -6.51
CA LEU A 81 0.35 7.07 -5.78
C LEU A 81 -0.52 7.09 -4.51
N GLN A 82 -1.19 5.97 -4.24
CA GLN A 82 -1.72 5.62 -2.92
C GLN A 82 -1.33 4.19 -2.57
N VAL A 83 -1.14 3.89 -1.29
CA VAL A 83 -0.93 2.53 -0.80
C VAL A 83 -2.14 2.11 0.02
N LYS A 84 -2.78 1.03 -0.41
CA LYS A 84 -3.84 0.35 0.31
C LYS A 84 -3.25 -0.79 1.13
N TYR A 85 -3.64 -0.87 2.39
CA TYR A 85 -3.35 -1.99 3.27
C TYR A 85 -4.62 -2.77 3.60
N THR A 86 -4.54 -4.09 3.65
CA THR A 86 -5.64 -4.93 4.12
C THR A 86 -5.10 -6.19 4.79
N SER A 87 -5.63 -6.51 5.96
CA SER A 87 -5.40 -7.76 6.68
C SER A 87 -6.71 -8.33 7.20
N ASN A 88 -6.66 -9.33 8.09
CA ASN A 88 -7.83 -9.82 8.79
C ASN A 88 -8.37 -8.80 9.82
N THR A 89 -7.49 -7.99 10.40
CA THR A 89 -7.85 -7.12 11.53
C THR A 89 -7.91 -5.64 11.17
N SER A 90 -7.23 -5.22 10.11
CA SER A 90 -7.01 -3.81 9.77
C SER A 90 -7.15 -3.55 8.27
N SER A 91 -7.58 -2.34 7.91
CA SER A 91 -7.62 -1.90 6.51
C SER A 91 -7.57 -0.38 6.38
N GLY A 92 -6.93 0.11 5.32
CA GLY A 92 -6.67 1.54 5.16
C GLY A 92 -6.11 1.90 3.80
N ILE A 93 -6.15 3.18 3.47
CA ILE A 93 -5.54 3.76 2.26
C ILE A 93 -4.75 4.99 2.70
N SER A 94 -3.54 5.15 2.17
CA SER A 94 -2.71 6.31 2.45
C SER A 94 -3.25 7.59 1.83
N ASP A 95 -2.73 8.72 2.31
CA ASP A 95 -2.70 9.95 1.53
C ASP A 95 -2.08 9.76 0.14
N LYS A 96 -2.44 10.67 -0.76
CA LYS A 96 -1.92 10.73 -2.13
C LYS A 96 -0.49 11.30 -2.14
N GLN A 97 0.38 10.72 -2.94
CA GLN A 97 1.71 11.25 -3.25
C GLN A 97 1.83 11.46 -4.76
N GLU A 98 2.49 12.54 -5.19
CA GLU A 98 2.80 12.76 -6.61
C GLU A 98 4.17 12.15 -6.95
N ILE A 99 4.26 11.51 -8.12
CA ILE A 99 5.50 11.03 -8.72
C ILE A 99 5.60 11.64 -10.12
N ARG A 100 6.72 12.29 -10.43
CA ARG A 100 6.98 12.87 -11.75
C ARG A 100 8.01 12.02 -12.48
N ILE A 101 7.65 11.57 -13.67
CA ILE A 101 8.46 10.75 -14.59
C ILE A 101 8.77 11.57 -15.84
#